data_AF-A0A8B9L3T2-F1
#
_entry.id   AF-A0A8B9L3T2-F1
#
_cell.length_a   1.000
_cell.length_b   1.000
_cell.length_c   1.000
_cell.angle_alpha   90.00
_cell.angle_beta   90.00
_cell.angle_gamma   90.00
#
_symmetry.space_group_name_H-M   'P 1'
#
loop_
_entity.id
_entity.type
_entity.pdbx_description
1 polymer ?
#
loop_
_entity_poly.entity_id
_entity_poly.type
_entity_poly.pdbx_seq_one_letter_code
_entity_poly.pdbx_strand_id
1 'polypeptide(L)'
;INNSQVTLEVQGEGINKMSTVPFHFKHIVARCHLSQIISVVEIMIGVFTIASGIAVSQGESTFLYSGIAFWGSLIYISAGSLTVLAENKLHPCVVKGSLVMNVFSAVAAGIAIIVMVVDIAIANPCYRYYYYSRPNEDLCVSCLTNLSVLEFIISICTSAFACKATCCNDPVSDRISSYIL
;
A
#
# COMPACT_ATOMS: atom_id res chain seq x y z
N ILE A 1 17.39 -30.26 8.00
CA ILE A 1 16.59 -31.32 8.66
C ILE A 1 15.38 -31.56 7.76
N ASN A 2 15.38 -32.76 7.15
CA ASN A 2 14.38 -33.45 6.34
C ASN A 2 13.78 -32.83 5.06
N ASN A 3 14.37 -33.29 3.95
CA ASN A 3 13.78 -33.47 2.63
C ASN A 3 12.46 -34.24 2.71
N SER A 4 11.40 -33.72 2.11
CA SER A 4 10.23 -34.52 1.71
C SER A 4 9.88 -34.16 0.27
N GLN A 5 10.46 -34.91 -0.65
CA GLN A 5 10.09 -34.96 -2.06
C GLN A 5 8.81 -35.80 -2.15
N VAL A 6 7.72 -35.23 -2.66
CA VAL A 6 6.50 -35.98 -2.99
C VAL A 6 6.61 -36.38 -4.46
N THR A 7 6.94 -37.64 -4.70
CA THR A 7 6.91 -38.29 -6.02
C THR A 7 5.48 -38.72 -6.34
N LEU A 8 4.86 -38.09 -7.33
CA LEU A 8 3.69 -38.64 -8.03
C LEU A 8 4.19 -39.14 -9.39
N GLU A 9 4.25 -40.48 -9.53
CA GLU A 9 4.54 -41.14 -10.81
C GLU A 9 3.33 -41.00 -11.73
N VAL A 10 3.52 -40.38 -12.89
CA VAL A 10 2.63 -40.53 -14.04
C VAL A 10 3.50 -40.91 -15.22
N GLN A 11 3.46 -42.20 -15.56
CA GLN A 11 4.08 -42.85 -16.69
C GLN A 11 3.37 -42.42 -17.99
N GLY A 12 4.09 -41.88 -18.97
CA GLY A 12 3.54 -41.66 -20.32
C GLY A 12 4.21 -40.56 -21.14
N GLU A 13 5.27 -40.95 -21.87
CA GLU A 13 5.66 -40.54 -23.23
C GLU A 13 5.47 -39.08 -23.71
N GLY A 14 6.59 -38.40 -23.98
CA GLY A 14 6.69 -37.39 -25.04
C GLY A 14 6.49 -35.92 -24.64
N ILE A 15 7.62 -35.19 -24.55
CA ILE A 15 7.72 -33.72 -24.60
C ILE A 15 7.10 -32.95 -23.41
N ASN A 16 7.63 -33.14 -22.21
CA ASN A 16 7.37 -32.22 -21.09
C ASN A 16 8.65 -31.50 -20.69
N LYS A 17 8.75 -30.22 -21.04
CA LYS A 17 9.73 -29.29 -20.49
C LYS A 17 9.31 -29.03 -19.03
N MET A 18 9.56 -30.00 -18.16
CA MET A 18 9.33 -29.91 -16.72
C MET A 18 10.41 -29.00 -16.14
N SER A 19 10.19 -27.69 -16.23
CA SER A 19 10.96 -26.73 -15.45
C SER A 19 10.57 -26.96 -13.99
N THR A 20 11.40 -27.71 -13.27
CA THR A 20 11.37 -27.78 -11.81
C THR A 20 11.75 -26.39 -11.30
N VAL A 21 10.78 -25.47 -11.30
CA VAL A 21 10.97 -24.13 -10.73
C VAL A 21 11.25 -24.31 -9.25
N PRO A 22 12.40 -23.84 -8.73
CA PRO A 22 12.77 -24.04 -7.35
C PRO A 22 11.68 -23.45 -6.43
N PHE A 23 11.43 -24.07 -5.28
CA PHE A 23 10.39 -23.64 -4.32
C PHE A 23 10.48 -22.13 -3.98
N HIS A 24 11.71 -21.60 -3.97
CA HIS A 24 12.02 -20.18 -3.80
C HIS A 24 11.45 -19.31 -4.94
N PHE A 25 11.47 -19.78 -6.19
CA PHE A 25 10.95 -19.07 -7.35
C PHE A 25 9.42 -18.99 -7.35
N LYS A 26 8.71 -20.08 -6.98
CA LYS A 26 7.25 -20.03 -6.81
C LYS A 26 6.83 -19.03 -5.72
N HIS A 27 7.57 -19.00 -4.61
CA HIS A 27 7.30 -18.08 -3.50
C HIS A 27 7.64 -16.62 -3.85
N ILE A 28 8.68 -16.35 -4.63
CA ILE A 28 9.00 -15.01 -5.14
C ILE A 28 7.93 -14.53 -6.13
N VAL A 29 7.54 -15.36 -7.09
CA VAL A 29 6.53 -15.00 -8.09
C VAL A 29 5.16 -14.76 -7.44
N ALA A 30 4.78 -15.57 -6.45
CA ALA A 30 3.55 -15.36 -5.68
C ALA A 30 3.57 -14.04 -4.90
N ARG A 31 4.74 -13.67 -4.32
CA ARG A 31 4.90 -12.38 -3.63
C ARG A 31 4.83 -11.19 -4.59
N CYS A 32 5.40 -11.31 -5.78
CA CYS A 32 5.35 -10.29 -6.83
C CYS A 32 3.91 -10.05 -7.34
N HIS A 33 3.14 -11.13 -7.55
CA HIS A 33 1.73 -10.99 -7.90
C HIS A 33 0.88 -10.38 -6.78
N LEU A 34 1.18 -10.71 -5.52
CA LEU A 34 0.46 -10.14 -4.39
C LEU A 34 0.74 -8.63 -4.24
N SER A 35 1.99 -8.20 -4.39
CA SER A 35 2.35 -6.77 -4.30
C SER A 35 1.74 -5.94 -5.45
N GLN A 36 1.56 -6.51 -6.64
CA GLN A 36 0.79 -5.89 -7.73
C GLN A 36 -0.66 -5.62 -7.31
N ILE A 37 -1.33 -6.64 -6.75
CA ILE A 37 -2.73 -6.52 -6.32
C ILE A 37 -2.85 -5.46 -5.21
N ILE A 38 -1.96 -5.49 -4.23
CA ILE A 38 -1.92 -4.51 -3.13
C ILE A 38 -1.77 -3.07 -3.67
N SER A 39 -0.87 -2.87 -4.65
CA SER A 39 -0.63 -1.56 -5.25
C SER A 39 -1.83 -1.05 -6.04
N VAL A 40 -2.57 -1.94 -6.73
CA VAL A 40 -3.81 -1.55 -7.41
C VAL A 40 -4.88 -1.13 -6.39
N VAL A 41 -4.97 -1.82 -5.25
CA VAL A 41 -5.87 -1.43 -4.16
C VAL A 41 -5.52 -0.05 -3.61
N GLU A 42 -4.24 0.26 -3.44
CA GLU A 42 -3.75 1.60 -3.03
C GLU A 42 -4.24 2.70 -4.00
N ILE A 43 -4.14 2.46 -5.31
CA ILE A 43 -4.64 3.40 -6.33
C ILE A 43 -6.17 3.54 -6.22
N MET A 44 -6.90 2.44 -6.03
CA MET A 44 -8.35 2.48 -5.87
C MET A 44 -8.77 3.24 -4.61
N ILE A 45 -8.04 3.09 -3.50
CA ILE A 45 -8.25 3.85 -2.26
C ILE A 45 -8.07 5.34 -2.52
N GLY A 46 -7.00 5.76 -3.20
CA GLY A 46 -6.77 7.15 -3.54
C GLY A 46 -7.87 7.75 -4.44
N VAL A 47 -8.31 7.02 -5.47
CA VAL A 47 -9.41 7.46 -6.35
C VAL A 47 -10.72 7.60 -5.57
N PHE A 48 -11.06 6.62 -4.73
CA PHE A 48 -12.27 6.66 -3.91
C PHE A 48 -12.21 7.84 -2.92
N THR A 49 -11.04 8.10 -2.35
CA THR A 49 -10.84 9.20 -1.39
C THR A 49 -11.07 10.57 -2.04
N ILE A 50 -10.61 10.78 -3.29
CA ILE A 50 -10.91 11.99 -4.06
C ILE A 50 -12.42 12.09 -4.35
N ALA A 51 -13.03 11.01 -4.82
CA ALA A 51 -14.46 10.99 -5.16
C ALA A 51 -15.34 11.32 -3.94
N SER A 52 -15.04 10.73 -2.78
CA SER A 52 -15.72 11.04 -1.53
C SER A 52 -15.44 12.47 -1.06
N GLY A 53 -14.21 12.98 -1.20
CA GLY A 53 -13.89 14.37 -0.90
C GLY A 53 -14.75 15.36 -1.71
N ILE A 54 -14.92 15.12 -3.01
CA ILE A 54 -15.79 15.94 -3.85
C ILE A 54 -17.25 15.79 -3.43
N ALA A 55 -17.72 14.58 -3.12
CA ALA A 55 -19.10 14.33 -2.70
C ALA A 55 -19.48 15.05 -1.38
N VAL A 56 -18.52 15.18 -0.46
CA VAL A 56 -18.72 15.83 0.84
C VAL A 56 -18.45 17.34 0.78
N SER A 57 -18.02 17.90 -0.37
CA SER A 57 -17.64 19.32 -0.55
C SER A 57 -18.68 20.37 -0.15
N GLN A 58 -19.94 19.97 0.08
CA GLN A 58 -21.03 20.83 0.54
C GLN A 58 -21.28 20.78 2.06
N GLY A 59 -20.50 19.98 2.80
CA GLY A 59 -20.56 19.85 4.27
C GLY A 59 -19.33 20.46 4.96
N GLU A 60 -19.52 21.08 6.12
CA GLU A 60 -18.44 21.60 6.97
C GLU A 60 -17.71 20.44 7.68
N SER A 61 -16.91 19.67 6.94
CA SER A 61 -16.11 18.57 7.48
C SER A 61 -14.64 18.97 7.60
N THR A 62 -14.06 18.74 8.78
CA THR A 62 -12.64 18.92 9.14
C THR A 62 -11.69 18.20 8.16
N PHE A 63 -12.15 17.10 7.57
CA PHE A 63 -11.43 16.34 6.54
C PHE A 63 -11.19 17.14 5.25
N LEU A 64 -12.15 17.99 4.84
CA LEU A 64 -11.99 18.89 3.70
C LEU A 64 -11.04 20.04 4.01
N TYR A 65 -11.15 20.62 5.20
CA TYR A 65 -10.29 21.73 5.62
C TYR A 65 -8.81 21.32 5.70
N SER A 66 -8.55 20.10 6.17
CA SER A 66 -7.20 19.53 6.24
C SER A 66 -6.60 19.20 4.85
N GLY A 67 -7.44 19.19 3.80
CA GLY A 67 -7.03 18.89 2.43
C GLY A 67 -6.57 17.45 2.20
N ILE A 68 -6.66 16.58 3.21
CA ILE A 68 -6.18 15.18 3.19
C ILE A 68 -6.79 14.40 2.02
N ALA A 69 -8.06 14.67 1.71
CA ALA A 69 -8.75 14.07 0.57
C ALA A 69 -8.09 14.38 -0.79
N PHE A 70 -7.33 15.47 -0.90
CA PHE A 70 -6.62 15.86 -2.13
C PHE A 70 -5.15 15.46 -2.08
N TRP A 71 -4.39 16.01 -1.13
CA TRP A 71 -2.95 15.78 -1.10
C TRP A 71 -2.60 14.36 -0.64
N GLY A 72 -3.35 13.77 0.30
CA GLY A 72 -3.18 12.38 0.71
C GLY A 72 -3.49 11.42 -0.43
N SER A 73 -4.58 11.64 -1.17
CA SER A 73 -4.94 10.80 -2.32
C SER A 73 -3.92 10.85 -3.46
N LEU A 74 -3.33 12.02 -3.71
CA LEU A 74 -2.23 12.13 -4.70
C LEU A 74 -1.02 11.29 -4.28
N ILE A 75 -0.72 11.25 -2.98
CA ILE A 75 0.34 10.40 -2.44
C ILE A 75 -0.02 8.92 -2.62
N TYR A 76 -1.24 8.48 -2.26
CA TYR A 76 -1.66 7.08 -2.41
C TYR A 76 -1.62 6.60 -3.87
N ILE A 77 -2.13 7.42 -4.81
CA ILE A 77 -2.11 7.08 -6.24
C ILE A 77 -0.68 7.00 -6.77
N SER A 78 0.17 7.95 -6.39
CA SER A 78 1.57 7.96 -6.85
C SER A 78 2.39 6.82 -6.24
N ALA A 79 2.20 6.50 -4.96
CA ALA A 79 2.85 5.38 -4.29
C ALA A 79 2.45 4.03 -4.92
N GLY A 80 1.15 3.78 -5.13
CA GLY A 80 0.69 2.58 -5.82
C GLY A 80 1.20 2.50 -7.27
N SER A 81 1.20 3.62 -8.00
CA SER A 81 1.72 3.67 -9.37
C SER A 81 3.23 3.38 -9.45
N LEU A 82 4.03 3.96 -8.54
CA LEU A 82 5.47 3.70 -8.47
C LEU A 82 5.76 2.25 -8.10
N THR A 83 4.95 1.63 -7.26
CA THR A 83 5.09 0.22 -6.89
C THR A 83 4.83 -0.69 -8.09
N VAL A 84 3.76 -0.45 -8.86
CA VAL A 84 3.49 -1.18 -10.12
C VAL A 84 4.62 -0.97 -11.14
N LEU A 85 5.19 0.24 -11.21
CA LEU A 85 6.34 0.53 -12.08
C LEU A 85 7.61 -0.17 -11.61
N ALA A 86 7.86 -0.25 -10.30
CA ALA A 86 9.02 -0.94 -9.73
C ALA A 86 9.00 -2.44 -10.02
N GLU A 87 7.81 -3.04 -10.06
CA GLU A 87 7.61 -4.46 -10.38
C GLU A 87 7.78 -4.76 -11.88
N ASN A 88 7.32 -3.86 -12.74
CA ASN A 88 7.45 -4.02 -14.20
C ASN A 88 8.83 -3.60 -14.74
N LYS A 89 9.47 -2.61 -14.09
CA LYS A 89 10.78 -2.07 -14.44
C LYS A 89 11.63 -1.96 -13.17
N LEU A 90 12.53 -2.94 -12.98
CA LEU A 90 13.46 -3.04 -11.84
C LEU A 90 14.60 -1.99 -11.90
N HIS A 91 14.27 -0.71 -12.08
CA HIS A 91 15.27 0.35 -11.99
C HIS A 91 15.46 0.75 -10.51
N PRO A 92 16.69 0.75 -9.97
CA PRO A 92 16.93 0.97 -8.54
C PRO A 92 16.41 2.33 -8.04
N CYS A 93 16.40 3.36 -8.89
CA CYS A 93 15.79 4.65 -8.56
C CYS A 93 14.27 4.56 -8.35
N VAL A 94 13.57 3.75 -9.16
CA VAL A 94 12.11 3.58 -9.08
C VAL A 94 11.74 2.76 -7.84
N VAL A 95 12.52 1.72 -7.51
CA VAL A 95 12.33 0.93 -6.29
C VAL A 95 12.52 1.80 -5.04
N LYS A 96 13.59 2.62 -5.00
CA LYS A 96 13.81 3.57 -3.90
C LYS A 96 12.74 4.65 -3.84
N GLY A 97 12.29 5.17 -4.98
CA GLY A 97 11.18 6.12 -5.07
C GLY A 97 9.88 5.53 -4.53
N SER A 98 9.53 4.29 -4.91
CA SER A 98 8.36 3.57 -4.40
C SER A 98 8.43 3.42 -2.88
N LEU A 99 9.57 3.03 -2.31
CA LEU A 99 9.72 2.93 -0.85
C LEU A 99 9.45 4.27 -0.16
N VAL A 100 10.02 5.35 -0.68
CA VAL A 100 9.84 6.70 -0.11
C VAL A 100 8.37 7.13 -0.20
N MET A 101 7.72 6.92 -1.35
CA MET A 101 6.32 7.27 -1.53
C MET A 101 5.38 6.46 -0.62
N ASN A 102 5.66 5.16 -0.42
CA ASN A 102 4.91 4.37 0.55
C ASN A 102 5.05 4.95 1.96
N VAL A 103 6.25 5.35 2.42
CA VAL A 103 6.41 6.00 3.73
C VAL A 103 5.57 7.28 3.82
N PHE A 104 5.56 8.11 2.76
CA PHE A 104 4.67 9.28 2.72
C PHE A 104 3.19 8.89 2.79
N SER A 105 2.76 7.80 2.13
CA SER A 105 1.39 7.26 2.26
C SER A 105 1.06 6.90 3.72
N ALA A 106 1.97 6.22 4.43
CA ALA A 106 1.76 5.90 5.84
C ALA A 106 1.65 7.14 6.73
N VAL A 107 2.47 8.17 6.48
CA VAL A 107 2.40 9.43 7.21
C VAL A 107 1.08 10.16 6.94
N ALA A 108 0.66 10.25 5.68
CA ALA A 108 -0.62 10.86 5.29
C ALA A 108 -1.81 10.12 5.92
N ALA A 109 -1.81 8.79 5.87
CA ALA A 109 -2.81 7.94 6.50
C ALA A 109 -2.83 8.09 8.03
N GLY A 110 -1.64 8.17 8.66
CA GLY A 110 -1.51 8.43 10.09
C GLY A 110 -2.10 9.77 10.50
N ILE A 111 -1.86 10.84 9.72
CA ILE A 111 -2.47 12.15 9.94
C ILE A 111 -4.01 12.07 9.81
N ALA A 112 -4.52 11.36 8.80
CA ALA A 112 -5.96 11.14 8.63
C ALA A 112 -6.60 10.44 9.84
N ILE A 113 -5.93 9.42 10.38
CA ILE A 113 -6.36 8.71 11.59
C ILE A 113 -6.37 9.65 12.80
N ILE A 114 -5.34 10.49 12.99
CA ILE A 114 -5.28 11.44 14.11
C ILE A 114 -6.42 12.45 14.01
N VAL A 115 -6.66 13.05 12.84
CA VAL A 115 -7.77 13.98 12.62
C VAL A 115 -9.10 13.31 12.98
N MET A 116 -9.30 12.07 12.57
CA MET A 116 -10.51 11.31 12.89
C MET A 116 -10.68 11.05 14.40
N VAL A 117 -9.61 10.68 15.10
CA VAL A 117 -9.64 10.49 16.57
C VAL A 117 -9.99 11.80 17.27
N VAL A 118 -9.44 12.93 16.80
CA VAL A 118 -9.74 14.26 17.33
C VAL A 118 -11.20 14.65 17.07
N ASP A 119 -11.71 14.39 15.87
CA ASP A 119 -13.11 14.66 15.52
C ASP A 119 -14.09 13.88 16.44
N ILE A 120 -13.82 12.60 16.71
CA ILE A 120 -14.61 11.80 17.65
C ILE A 120 -14.51 12.34 19.08
N ALA A 121 -13.29 12.70 19.51
CA ALA A 121 -13.05 13.14 20.88
C ALA A 121 -13.70 14.50 21.20
N ILE A 122 -13.79 15.39 20.21
CA ILE A 122 -14.39 16.73 20.34
C ILE A 122 -15.90 16.70 20.07
N ALA A 123 -16.42 15.68 19.40
CA ALA A 123 -17.84 15.56 19.08
C ALA A 123 -18.73 15.53 20.35
N ASN A 124 -19.34 16.68 20.66
CA ASN A 124 -20.34 16.82 21.71
C ASN A 124 -21.56 15.92 21.42
N PRO A 125 -22.21 15.29 22.41
CA PRO A 125 -23.40 14.45 22.19
C PRO A 125 -24.56 15.21 21.50
N CYS A 126 -24.66 16.53 21.67
CA CYS A 126 -25.61 17.37 20.92
C CYS A 126 -25.22 17.59 19.45
N TYR A 127 -23.92 17.69 19.13
CA TYR A 127 -23.43 17.78 17.75
C TYR A 127 -23.56 16.45 17.01
N ARG A 128 -23.43 15.33 17.74
CA ARG A 128 -23.65 13.98 17.22
C ARG A 128 -25.06 13.79 16.65
N TYR A 129 -26.08 14.48 17.21
CA TYR A 129 -27.47 14.44 16.72
C TYR A 129 -27.67 15.19 15.40
N TYR A 130 -26.93 16.29 15.18
CA TYR A 130 -26.94 17.04 13.92
C TYR A 130 -26.19 16.30 12.80
N TYR A 131 -25.09 15.62 13.14
CA TYR A 131 -24.36 14.75 12.21
C TYR A 131 -25.21 13.54 11.77
N TYR A 132 -25.92 12.91 12.72
CA TYR A 132 -26.84 11.79 12.45
C TYR A 132 -28.02 12.15 11.53
N SER A 133 -28.32 13.44 11.33
CA SER A 133 -29.38 13.90 10.43
C SER A 133 -28.93 13.99 8.96
N ARG A 134 -27.65 13.73 8.64
CA ARG A 134 -27.12 13.65 7.26
C ARG A 134 -26.57 12.25 6.94
N PRO A 135 -27.44 11.26 6.66
CA PRO A 135 -27.04 9.86 6.50
C PRO A 135 -26.01 9.60 5.39
N ASN A 136 -25.96 10.46 4.36
CA ASN A 136 -25.02 10.31 3.24
C ASN A 136 -23.59 10.76 3.59
N GLU A 137 -23.43 11.72 4.50
CA GLU A 137 -22.11 12.23 4.90
C GLU A 137 -21.45 11.28 5.91
N ASP A 138 -22.22 10.70 6.82
CA ASP A 138 -21.75 9.71 7.79
C ASP A 138 -21.18 8.45 7.12
N LEU A 139 -21.85 7.94 6.08
CA LEU A 139 -21.37 6.76 5.35
C LEU A 139 -20.03 7.07 4.66
N CYS A 140 -19.90 8.24 4.04
CA CYS A 140 -18.67 8.64 3.36
C CYS A 140 -17.51 8.80 4.37
N VAL A 141 -17.72 9.52 5.48
CA VAL A 141 -16.68 9.73 6.51
C VAL A 141 -16.27 8.40 7.15
N SER A 142 -17.23 7.51 7.42
CA SER A 142 -16.96 6.17 7.94
C SER A 142 -16.17 5.33 6.95
N CYS A 143 -16.52 5.33 5.67
CA CYS A 143 -15.79 4.63 4.63
C CYS A 143 -14.35 5.18 4.48
N LEU A 144 -14.17 6.49 4.42
CA LEU A 144 -12.86 7.14 4.29
C LEU A 144 -11.92 6.80 5.46
N THR A 145 -12.48 6.69 6.67
CA THR A 145 -11.73 6.26 7.84
C THR A 145 -11.19 4.84 7.65
N ASN A 146 -12.06 3.90 7.32
CA ASN A 146 -11.67 2.50 7.16
C ASN A 146 -10.64 2.34 6.04
N LEU A 147 -10.79 3.11 4.97
CA LEU A 147 -9.83 3.18 3.87
C LEU A 147 -8.48 3.75 4.31
N SER A 148 -8.45 4.76 5.19
CA SER A 148 -7.20 5.32 5.73
C SER A 148 -6.44 4.31 6.61
N VAL A 149 -7.16 3.51 7.41
CA VAL A 149 -6.55 2.43 8.20
C VAL A 149 -5.99 1.34 7.28
N LEU A 150 -6.76 0.97 6.25
CA LEU A 150 -6.31 -0.02 5.26
C LEU A 150 -5.06 0.45 4.51
N GLU A 151 -5.03 1.71 4.11
CA GLU A 151 -3.90 2.37 3.45
C GLU A 151 -2.64 2.37 4.32
N PHE A 152 -2.78 2.67 5.62
CA PHE A 152 -1.68 2.59 6.57
C PHE A 152 -1.06 1.19 6.64
N ILE A 153 -1.91 0.15 6.67
CA ILE A 153 -1.47 -1.25 6.69
C ILE A 153 -0.79 -1.62 5.37
N ILE A 154 -1.38 -1.23 4.23
CA ILE A 154 -0.86 -1.50 2.89
C ILE A 154 0.53 -0.87 2.74
N SER A 155 0.68 0.41 3.06
CA SER A 155 1.95 1.12 2.96
C SER A 155 3.06 0.46 3.79
N ILE A 156 2.76 0.02 5.02
CA ILE A 156 3.73 -0.70 5.87
C ILE A 156 4.12 -2.03 5.24
N CYS A 157 3.14 -2.80 4.75
CA CYS A 157 3.39 -4.08 4.08
C CYS A 157 4.29 -3.88 2.85
N THR A 158 3.93 -2.96 1.96
CA THR A 158 4.67 -2.66 0.73
C THR A 158 6.09 -2.17 1.03
N SER A 159 6.25 -1.28 2.01
CA SER A 159 7.55 -0.81 2.46
C SER A 159 8.43 -1.95 3.00
N ALA A 160 7.86 -2.88 3.79
CA ALA A 160 8.59 -4.03 4.30
C ALA A 160 9.06 -4.97 3.18
N PHE A 161 8.23 -5.19 2.16
CA PHE A 161 8.59 -5.99 0.99
C PHE A 161 9.67 -5.30 0.14
N ALA A 162 9.52 -4.00 -0.15
CA ALA A 162 10.47 -3.22 -0.92
C ALA A 162 11.82 -3.06 -0.19
N CYS A 163 11.80 -2.88 1.13
CA CYS A 163 13.01 -2.79 1.96
C CYS A 163 13.76 -4.12 1.95
N LYS A 164 13.08 -5.26 2.09
CA LYS A 164 13.71 -6.58 1.99
C LYS A 164 14.30 -6.83 0.60
N ALA A 165 13.65 -6.37 -0.46
CA ALA A 165 14.18 -6.44 -1.82
C ALA A 165 15.39 -5.52 -2.04
N THR A 166 15.43 -4.35 -1.39
CA THR A 166 16.54 -3.38 -1.53
C THR A 166 17.76 -3.79 -0.71
N CYS A 167 17.58 -4.17 0.56
CA CYS A 167 18.66 -4.59 1.46
C CYS A 167 19.40 -5.85 0.98
N CYS A 168 18.74 -6.71 0.21
CA CYS A 168 19.38 -7.89 -0.40
C CYS A 168 20.04 -7.60 -1.77
N ASN A 169 19.84 -6.41 -2.32
CA ASN A 169 20.36 -5.97 -3.62
C ASN A 169 21.29 -4.75 -3.53
N ASP A 170 21.70 -4.32 -2.33
CA ASP A 170 22.58 -3.15 -2.19
C ASP A 170 24.05 -3.49 -2.54
N PRO A 171 24.63 -2.87 -3.58
CA PRO A 171 26.10 -2.76 -3.73
C PRO A 171 26.70 -1.70 -2.79
N VAL A 172 25.95 -1.18 -1.82
CA VAL A 172 26.43 -0.16 -0.85
C VAL A 172 27.41 -0.77 0.16
N SER A 173 27.43 -2.10 0.32
CA SER A 173 28.51 -2.77 1.07
C SER A 173 29.85 -2.75 0.31
N ASP A 174 29.87 -2.55 -1.01
CA ASP A 174 31.12 -2.50 -1.80
C ASP A 174 31.70 -1.09 -1.88
N ARG A 175 30.85 -0.04 -1.83
CA ARG A 175 31.35 1.34 -1.96
C ARG A 175 32.01 1.90 -0.70
N ILE A 176 31.72 1.36 0.48
CA ILE A 176 32.35 1.83 1.74
C ILE A 176 33.73 1.16 1.95
N SER A 177 33.97 -0.02 1.37
CA SER A 177 35.26 -0.71 1.45
C SER A 177 36.35 -0.09 0.57
N SER A 178 35.98 0.60 -0.52
CA SER A 178 36.93 1.30 -1.42
C SER A 178 37.33 2.72 -0.99
N TYR A 179 36.78 3.26 0.11
CA TYR A 179 37.24 4.53 0.71
C TYR A 179 38.05 4.33 2.00
N ILE A 180 38.23 3.07 2.46
CA ILE A 180 38.95 2.72 3.70
C ILE A 180 40.20 1.83 3.42
N LEU A 181 40.48 1.52 2.15
CA LEU A 181 41.74 0.90 1.66
C LEU A 181 42.37 1.80 0.61
#